data_AF-A0A6I6N2K1-F1
#
_entry.id   AF-A0A6I6N2K1-F1
#
_cell.length_a   1.000
_cell.length_b   1.000
_cell.length_c   1.000
_cell.angle_alpha   90.00
_cell.angle_beta   90.00
_cell.angle_gamma   90.00
#
_symmetry.space_group_name_H-M   'P 1'
#
loop_
_entity.id
_entity.type
_entity.pdbx_description
1 polymer ?
#
loop_
_entity_poly.entity_id
_entity_poly.type
_entity_poly.pdbx_seq_one_letter_code
_entity_poly.pdbx_strand_id
1 'polypeptide(L)'
;MPTENESQVRRWGRLFAAVAVLRSLADPAKPLPDAATFTDKFTPTQRIDRLESNPYDALLRARKRGGAHWEAAAAVFRALPGLLEQGSLSPTGTLGQDRRPDFVAGYEAQLARFKEDLPILRG
;
A
#
# COMPACT_ATOMS: atom_id res chain seq x y z
N MET A 1 5.07 10.10 -21.72
CA MET A 1 4.15 9.11 -22.30
C MET A 1 3.19 8.70 -21.20
N PRO A 2 1.88 9.01 -21.27
CA PRO A 2 0.94 8.44 -20.31
C PRO A 2 0.78 6.96 -20.68
N THR A 3 1.43 6.08 -19.91
CA THR A 3 1.21 4.64 -20.01
C THR A 3 -0.26 4.36 -19.75
N GLU A 4 -0.86 3.50 -20.58
CA GLU A 4 -2.18 2.87 -20.50
C GLU A 4 -3.06 3.29 -19.32
N ASN A 5 -4.27 3.78 -19.63
CA ASN A 5 -5.26 4.28 -18.69
C ASN A 5 -5.49 3.29 -17.53
N GLU A 6 -4.68 3.41 -16.48
CA GLU A 6 -4.63 2.45 -15.38
C GLU A 6 -5.97 2.48 -14.66
N SER A 7 -6.57 1.31 -14.45
CA SER A 7 -7.88 1.26 -13.81
C SER A 7 -7.81 1.89 -12.42
N GLN A 8 -8.92 2.49 -12.00
CA GLN A 8 -9.04 3.04 -10.65
C GLN A 8 -8.84 1.96 -9.57
N VAL A 9 -9.28 0.74 -9.83
CA VAL A 9 -9.20 -0.40 -8.92
C VAL A 9 -7.75 -0.86 -8.72
N ARG A 10 -6.96 -0.90 -9.80
CA ARG A 10 -5.53 -1.22 -9.72
C ARG A 10 -4.78 -0.18 -8.91
N ARG A 11 -5.10 1.10 -9.10
CA ARG A 11 -4.55 2.20 -8.30
C ARG A 11 -4.90 2.08 -6.82
N TRP A 12 -6.10 1.62 -6.47
CA TRP A 12 -6.44 1.30 -5.08
C TRP A 12 -5.53 0.22 -4.50
N GLY A 13 -5.22 -0.82 -5.27
CA GLY A 13 -4.27 -1.87 -4.88
C GLY A 13 -2.88 -1.31 -4.58
N ARG A 14 -2.36 -0.45 -5.46
CA ARG A 14 -1.05 0.21 -5.26
C ARG A 14 -1.03 1.09 -4.01
N LEU A 15 -2.06 1.91 -3.82
CA LEU A 15 -2.18 2.75 -2.63
C LEU A 15 -2.24 1.90 -1.36
N PHE A 16 -3.05 0.84 -1.36
CA PHE A 16 -3.13 -0.09 -0.23
C PHE A 16 -1.77 -0.71 0.10
N ALA A 17 -1.01 -1.14 -0.91
CA ALA A 17 0.35 -1.66 -0.72
C ALA A 17 1.25 -0.65 -0.03
N ALA A 18 1.25 0.62 -0.46
CA ALA A 18 2.07 1.67 0.15
C ALA A 18 1.72 1.89 1.63
N VAL A 19 0.43 1.96 1.98
CA VAL A 19 0.01 2.14 3.38
C VAL A 19 0.32 0.89 4.22
N ALA A 20 0.15 -0.32 3.66
CA ALA A 20 0.47 -1.57 4.34
C ALA A 20 1.99 -1.68 4.61
N VAL A 21 2.83 -1.32 3.65
CA VAL A 21 4.30 -1.28 3.82
C VAL A 21 4.69 -0.29 4.91
N LEU A 22 4.18 0.94 4.88
CA LEU A 22 4.44 1.94 5.94
C LEU A 22 4.10 1.40 7.33
N ARG A 23 2.95 0.74 7.47
CA ARG A 23 2.50 0.14 8.72
C ARG A 23 3.44 -0.99 9.19
N SER A 24 3.87 -1.87 8.28
CA SER A 24 4.78 -2.99 8.62
C SER A 24 6.18 -2.51 9.04
N LEU A 25 6.68 -1.45 8.39
CA LEU A 25 7.94 -0.81 8.74
C LEU A 25 7.87 -0.11 10.10
N ALA A 26 6.69 0.39 10.47
CA ALA A 26 6.44 1.01 11.77
C ALA A 26 6.24 -0.01 12.90
N ASP A 27 5.65 -1.16 12.62
CA ASP A 27 5.24 -2.15 13.64
C ASP A 27 5.44 -3.60 13.14
N PRO A 28 6.38 -4.37 13.72
CA PRO A 28 6.63 -5.75 13.31
C PRO A 28 5.45 -6.70 13.61
N ALA A 29 4.54 -6.35 14.53
CA ALA A 29 3.34 -7.15 14.80
C ALA A 29 2.26 -7.01 13.71
N LYS A 30 2.49 -6.14 12.72
CA LYS A 30 1.56 -5.83 11.64
C LYS A 30 2.18 -6.17 10.29
N PRO A 31 2.32 -7.47 9.95
CA PRO A 31 2.93 -7.91 8.70
C PRO A 31 2.12 -7.47 7.47
N LEU A 32 2.77 -7.55 6.31
CA LEU A 32 2.12 -7.34 5.02
C LEU A 32 1.03 -8.39 4.79
N PRO A 33 -0.17 -8.01 4.34
CA PRO A 33 -1.22 -8.97 4.00
C PRO A 33 -0.85 -9.81 2.78
N ASP A 34 -1.16 -11.11 2.79
CA ASP A 34 -1.04 -11.92 1.56
C ASP A 34 -2.17 -11.60 0.59
N ALA A 35 -1.92 -11.71 -0.72
CA ALA A 35 -2.96 -11.53 -1.74
C ALA A 35 -4.19 -12.43 -1.55
N ALA A 36 -4.00 -13.62 -0.95
CA ALA A 36 -5.09 -14.53 -0.62
C ALA A 36 -6.08 -13.96 0.40
N THR A 37 -5.67 -12.98 1.21
CA THR A 37 -6.53 -12.34 2.22
C THR A 37 -7.54 -11.35 1.62
N PHE A 38 -7.34 -10.90 0.38
CA PHE A 38 -8.26 -10.03 -0.32
C PHE A 38 -9.41 -10.85 -0.88
N THR A 39 -10.50 -10.98 -0.13
CA THR A 39 -11.71 -11.66 -0.59
C THR A 39 -12.59 -10.74 -1.46
N ASP A 40 -13.60 -11.31 -2.10
CA ASP A 40 -14.68 -10.59 -2.77
C ASP A 40 -15.39 -9.57 -1.86
N LYS A 41 -15.51 -9.88 -0.56
CA LYS A 41 -16.07 -9.00 0.47
C LYS A 41 -15.07 -7.96 0.99
N PHE A 42 -13.84 -7.94 0.50
CA PHE A 42 -12.84 -6.97 0.91
C PHE A 42 -13.28 -5.56 0.49
N THR A 43 -13.32 -4.63 1.43
CA THR A 43 -13.67 -3.23 1.20
C THR A 43 -12.40 -2.37 1.32
N PRO A 44 -11.81 -1.90 0.20
CA PRO A 44 -10.55 -1.17 0.25
C PRO A 44 -10.65 0.10 1.08
N THR A 45 -11.75 0.84 1.05
CA THR A 45 -11.98 2.05 1.88
C THR A 45 -11.86 1.74 3.36
N GLN A 46 -12.69 0.81 3.86
CA GLN A 46 -12.67 0.46 5.27
C GLN A 46 -11.33 -0.14 5.69
N ARG A 47 -10.57 -0.73 4.77
CA ARG A 47 -9.27 -1.33 5.09
C ARG A 47 -8.14 -0.31 5.02
N ILE A 48 -8.19 0.67 4.11
CA ILE A 48 -7.29 1.84 4.14
C ILE A 48 -7.56 2.67 5.40
N ASP A 49 -8.83 2.86 5.76
CA ASP A 49 -9.23 3.54 7.00
C ASP A 49 -8.86 2.71 8.24
N ARG A 50 -9.16 1.41 8.27
CA ARG A 50 -8.76 0.47 9.35
C ARG A 50 -7.28 0.13 9.35
N LEU A 51 -6.50 0.53 8.34
CA LEU A 51 -5.05 0.42 8.47
C LEU A 51 -4.59 1.25 9.67
N GLU A 52 -5.42 2.19 10.19
CA GLU A 52 -5.22 2.98 11.43
C GLU A 52 -3.82 3.57 11.50
N SER A 53 -3.22 3.74 10.33
CA SER A 53 -1.83 4.09 10.19
C SER A 53 -1.87 5.47 9.59
N ASN A 54 -2.17 6.45 10.45
CA ASN A 54 -1.83 7.83 10.17
C ASN A 54 -0.39 7.80 9.64
N PRO A 55 -0.15 8.14 8.36
CA PRO A 55 1.16 8.00 7.75
C PRO A 55 2.25 8.75 8.53
N TYR A 56 1.86 9.83 9.21
CA TYR A 56 2.72 10.56 10.15
C TYR A 56 3.13 9.71 11.37
N ASP A 57 2.19 9.05 12.04
CA ASP A 57 2.48 8.21 13.21
C ASP A 57 3.30 6.97 12.83
N ALA A 58 3.07 6.43 11.63
CA ALA A 58 3.87 5.34 11.09
C ALA A 58 5.33 5.78 10.86
N LEU A 59 5.54 6.95 10.27
CA LEU A 59 6.86 7.55 10.10
C LEU A 59 7.57 7.78 11.44
N LEU A 60 6.88 8.33 12.44
CA LEU A 60 7.47 8.54 13.77
C LEU A 60 7.88 7.22 14.43
N ARG A 61 7.05 6.18 14.31
CA ARG A 61 7.37 4.84 14.83
C ARG A 61 8.55 4.22 14.08
N ALA A 62 8.59 4.30 12.76
CA ALA A 62 9.72 3.84 11.96
C ALA A 62 11.01 4.60 12.31
N ARG A 63 10.91 5.92 12.59
CA ARG A 63 12.03 6.73 13.07
C ARG A 63 12.59 6.24 14.40
N LYS A 64 11.73 5.82 15.34
CA LYS A 64 12.17 5.22 16.61
C LYS A 64 12.90 3.88 16.42
N ARG A 65 12.55 3.11 15.38
CA ARG A 65 13.26 1.87 15.02
C ARG A 65 14.63 2.13 14.38
N GLY A 66 14.81 3.31 13.78
CA GLY A 66 16.09 3.78 13.25
C GLY A 66 16.57 3.04 12.00
N GLY A 67 17.70 3.50 11.47
CA GLY A 67 18.41 2.91 10.33
C GLY A 67 17.51 2.66 9.12
N ALA A 68 17.63 1.46 8.56
CA ALA A 68 16.93 1.05 7.34
C ALA A 68 15.39 1.11 7.45
N HIS A 69 14.80 1.02 8.64
CA HIS A 69 13.34 1.16 8.82
C HIS A 69 12.87 2.59 8.55
N TRP A 70 13.61 3.58 9.05
CA TRP A 70 13.32 4.99 8.82
C TRP A 70 13.48 5.35 7.35
N GLU A 71 14.57 4.92 6.73
CA GLU A 71 14.87 5.19 5.32
C GLU A 71 13.80 4.62 4.40
N ALA A 72 13.43 3.35 4.62
CA ALA A 72 12.37 2.69 3.86
C ALA A 72 11.00 3.37 4.07
N ALA A 73 10.64 3.72 5.30
CA ALA A 73 9.37 4.38 5.58
C ALA A 73 9.32 5.78 4.93
N ALA A 74 10.42 6.53 4.98
CA ALA A 74 10.51 7.84 4.32
C ALA A 74 10.40 7.72 2.80
N ALA A 75 11.02 6.71 2.19
CA ALA A 75 10.91 6.44 0.76
C ALA A 75 9.46 6.13 0.34
N VAL A 76 8.78 5.24 1.06
CA VAL A 76 7.38 4.90 0.77
C VAL A 76 6.46 6.10 0.96
N PHE A 77 6.67 6.89 2.01
CA PHE A 77 5.90 8.10 2.24
C PHE A 77 6.06 9.12 1.11
N ARG A 78 7.28 9.31 0.59
CA ARG A 78 7.54 10.19 -0.57
C ARG A 78 6.88 9.70 -1.86
N ALA A 79 6.59 8.41 -1.98
CA ALA A 79 5.92 7.84 -3.15
C ALA A 79 4.39 8.05 -3.11
N LEU A 80 3.80 8.35 -1.94
CA LEU A 80 2.34 8.49 -1.79
C LEU A 80 1.73 9.56 -2.70
N PRO A 81 2.28 10.79 -2.83
CA PRO A 81 1.71 11.79 -3.72
C PRO A 81 1.60 11.32 -5.17
N GLY A 82 2.61 10.63 -5.70
CA GLY A 82 2.60 10.10 -7.07
C GLY A 82 1.51 9.05 -7.30
N LEU A 83 1.08 8.33 -6.26
CA LEU A 83 -0.05 7.41 -6.33
C LEU A 83 -1.41 8.13 -6.33
N LEU A 84 -1.45 9.38 -5.89
CA LEU A 84 -2.65 10.22 -5.80
C LEU A 84 -2.75 11.27 -6.92
N GLU A 85 -1.69 11.47 -7.71
CA GLU A 85 -1.61 12.47 -8.79
C GLU A 85 -2.73 12.35 -9.82
N GLN A 86 -3.27 11.15 -10.01
CA GLN A 86 -4.34 10.89 -10.98
C GLN A 86 -5.76 11.07 -10.41
N GLY A 87 -5.89 11.84 -9.32
CA GLY A 87 -7.15 12.21 -8.70
C GLY A 87 -7.54 11.36 -7.50
N SER A 88 -8.68 11.71 -6.89
CA SER A 88 -9.15 11.06 -5.67
C SER A 88 -9.35 9.56 -5.88
N LEU A 89 -8.68 8.78 -5.04
CA LEU A 89 -8.83 7.33 -4.95
C LEU A 89 -9.75 6.96 -3.80
N SER A 90 -10.94 7.57 -3.70
CA SER A 90 -11.96 7.13 -2.74
C SER A 90 -12.47 5.75 -3.18
N PRO A 91 -12.06 4.64 -2.52
CA PRO A 91 -12.57 3.34 -2.89
C PRO A 91 -14.06 3.29 -2.51
N THR A 92 -14.85 2.56 -3.27
CA THR A 92 -16.29 2.43 -3.01
C THR A 92 -16.73 0.97 -3.06
N GLY A 93 -17.49 0.56 -2.04
CA GLY A 93 -18.03 -0.79 -1.92
C GLY A 93 -16.97 -1.89 -1.66
N THR A 94 -17.40 -3.13 -1.87
CA THR A 94 -16.55 -4.33 -1.83
C THR A 94 -15.86 -4.54 -3.18
N LEU A 95 -14.71 -5.21 -3.23
CA LEU A 95 -14.06 -5.54 -4.51
C LEU A 95 -15.02 -6.33 -5.43
N GLY A 96 -15.77 -7.29 -4.88
CA GLY A 96 -16.53 -8.25 -5.67
C GLY A 96 -15.60 -9.17 -6.46
N GLN A 97 -16.16 -10.05 -7.28
CA GLN A 97 -15.36 -10.99 -8.08
C GLN A 97 -14.62 -10.30 -9.23
N ASP A 98 -15.22 -9.27 -9.84
CA ASP A 98 -14.68 -8.64 -11.06
C ASP A 98 -13.54 -7.65 -10.78
N ARG A 99 -13.59 -6.93 -9.65
CA ARG A 99 -12.57 -5.91 -9.32
C ARG A 99 -11.41 -6.49 -8.50
N ARG A 100 -11.61 -7.64 -7.85
CA ARG A 100 -10.57 -8.28 -7.02
C ARG A 100 -9.27 -8.55 -7.80
N PRO A 101 -9.28 -9.19 -8.98
CA PRO A 101 -8.05 -9.50 -9.70
C PRO A 101 -7.20 -8.27 -10.00
N ASP A 102 -7.84 -7.17 -10.38
CA ASP A 102 -7.15 -5.95 -10.76
C ASP A 102 -6.60 -5.18 -9.54
N PHE A 103 -7.33 -5.22 -8.41
CA PHE A 103 -6.82 -4.72 -7.14
C PHE A 103 -5.60 -5.51 -6.68
N VAL A 104 -5.67 -6.85 -6.73
CA VAL A 104 -4.55 -7.72 -6.36
C VAL A 104 -3.35 -7.47 -7.27
N ALA A 105 -3.57 -7.32 -8.58
CA ALA A 105 -2.50 -7.01 -9.52
C ALA A 105 -1.81 -5.67 -9.20
N GLY A 106 -2.58 -4.65 -8.81
CA GLY A 106 -2.03 -3.38 -8.36
C GLY A 106 -1.23 -3.50 -7.05
N TYR A 107 -1.77 -4.24 -6.09
CA TYR A 107 -1.12 -4.51 -4.81
C TYR A 107 0.23 -5.20 -4.99
N GLU A 108 0.25 -6.33 -5.70
CA GLU A 108 1.45 -7.13 -5.93
C GLU A 108 2.49 -6.37 -6.75
N ALA A 109 2.07 -5.65 -7.80
CA ALA A 109 3.00 -4.86 -8.62
C ALA A 109 3.69 -3.76 -7.80
N GLN A 110 2.95 -3.06 -6.94
CA GLN A 110 3.54 -2.02 -6.09
C GLN A 110 4.43 -2.62 -4.99
N LEU A 111 4.03 -3.75 -4.41
CA LEU A 111 4.83 -4.44 -3.41
C LEU A 111 6.14 -4.97 -4.01
N ALA A 112 6.11 -5.55 -5.21
CA ALA A 112 7.30 -5.99 -5.93
C ALA A 112 8.27 -4.81 -6.16
N ARG A 113 7.76 -3.68 -6.63
CA ARG A 113 8.56 -2.46 -6.80
C ARG A 113 9.20 -2.00 -5.48
N PHE A 114 8.45 -1.96 -4.38
CA PHE A 114 9.02 -1.61 -3.08
C PHE A 114 10.05 -2.63 -2.60
N LYS A 115 9.87 -3.93 -2.85
CA LYS A 115 10.86 -4.96 -2.55
C LYS A 115 12.12 -4.78 -3.38
N GLU A 116 12.00 -4.40 -4.65
CA GLU A 116 13.13 -4.06 -5.51
C GLU A 116 13.90 -2.85 -4.97
N ASP A 117 13.20 -1.78 -4.61
CA ASP A 117 13.82 -0.53 -4.18
C ASP A 117 14.32 -0.55 -2.72
N LEU A 118 13.71 -1.37 -1.86
CA LEU A 118 13.92 -1.36 -0.40
C LEU A 118 14.34 -2.76 0.09
N PRO A 119 15.65 -3.01 0.26
CA PRO A 119 16.16 -4.34 0.64
C PRO A 119 15.56 -4.92 1.93
N ILE A 120 15.17 -4.06 2.88
CA ILE A 120 14.56 -4.47 4.16
C ILE A 120 13.23 -5.23 3.99
N LEU A 121 12.58 -5.10 2.84
CA LEU A 121 11.31 -5.78 2.54
C LEU A 121 11.48 -7.16 1.90
N ARG A 122 12.73 -7.60 1.65
CA ARG A 122 13.07 -8.92 1.08
C ARG A 122 13.40 -9.97 2.15
N GLY A 123 13.37 -9.58 3.42
CA GLY A 123 13.72 -10.42 4.57
C GLY A 123 12.90 -11.69 4.69
#